data_AF-A0A254QG89-F1
#
_entry.id   AF-A0A254QG89-F1
#
_cell.length_a   1.000
_cell.length_b   1.000
_cell.length_c   1.000
_cell.angle_alpha   90.00
_cell.angle_beta   90.00
_cell.angle_gamma   90.00
#
_symmetry.space_group_name_H-M   'P 1'
#
loop_
_entity.id
_entity.type
_entity.pdbx_description
1 polymer ?
#
loop_
_entity_poly.entity_id
_entity_poly.type
_entity_poly.pdbx_seq_one_letter_code
_entity_poly.pdbx_strand_id
1 'polypeptide(L)'
;MIYSLDSQQCRNLGVSTKSEWLLPNGIGGFAMGTASGINTRRYHGLLIAAINPPTDRRLLLAAVDGVATYGSTKLCLSSNQYPGAVHPDGFEQLESFTVSDRATWVYRRGHVQIQKTIYLVPGQNQVLLEYKNTGTKSVELSLRPLVCHRDFHANFSERDSYPQSIQIGSDQTVIEEDGIELVLSHLGATRSPVAGWYYRFEHQKELERGLDPRDDLFCPCELLYSLGPGASITLSASVGEPTVSDIPPSTDQSTVSLSKKLEQAAQKFLVKTQSRTTILAGYPWFSDWGRDTMIALPGICLQTGHISEARNILRDYASQMRHGLIPNRFVEKGEIPDYNTVDATLWFGNAIYKTLLAEWDESFGKEMLEVLNQIIWHHRHGTDFGIIVDPSDGLLKQGEPGLQLTWMDAKIGDWVVTPRHGKPVEINGLWINLLRVT
;
A
#
# COMPACT_ATOMS: atom_id res chain seq x y z
N MET A 1 7.77 2.28 15.53
CA MET A 1 8.71 1.13 15.67
C MET A 1 9.84 1.34 14.69
N ILE A 2 11.10 1.26 15.12
CA ILE A 2 12.26 1.33 14.20
C ILE A 2 12.73 -0.10 13.95
N TYR A 3 12.61 -0.55 12.70
CA TYR A 3 13.32 -1.74 12.23
C TYR A 3 14.66 -1.31 11.66
N SER A 4 15.74 -2.01 11.97
CA SER A 4 17.08 -1.68 11.48
C SER A 4 17.83 -2.91 11.01
N LEU A 5 18.66 -2.72 9.98
CA LEU A 5 19.65 -3.67 9.52
C LEU A 5 21.03 -3.03 9.58
N ASP A 6 22.01 -3.80 10.03
CA ASP A 6 23.42 -3.40 10.01
C ASP A 6 24.06 -3.63 8.63
N SER A 7 25.34 -3.29 8.50
CA SER A 7 26.10 -3.43 7.27
C SER A 7 26.19 -4.88 6.77
N GLN A 8 26.29 -5.86 7.66
CA GLN A 8 26.40 -7.27 7.28
C GLN A 8 25.08 -7.76 6.69
N GLN A 9 23.96 -7.39 7.31
CA GLN A 9 22.63 -7.75 6.84
C GLN A 9 22.27 -7.00 5.55
N CYS A 10 22.59 -5.71 5.45
CA CYS A 10 22.31 -4.91 4.25
C CYS A 10 23.04 -5.46 3.01
N ARG A 11 24.32 -5.84 3.16
CA ARG A 11 25.17 -6.33 2.05
C ARG A 11 24.90 -7.79 1.69
N ASN A 12 24.09 -8.50 2.47
CA ASN A 12 23.66 -9.85 2.14
C ASN A 12 22.35 -9.81 1.35
N LEU A 13 22.43 -9.96 0.03
CA LEU A 13 21.25 -9.96 -0.84
C LEU A 13 20.18 -10.98 -0.43
N GLY A 14 20.57 -12.16 0.10
CA GLY A 14 19.63 -13.17 0.58
C GLY A 14 18.79 -12.74 1.79
N VAL A 15 19.25 -11.71 2.52
CA VAL A 15 18.56 -11.06 3.63
C VAL A 15 17.89 -9.77 3.17
N SER A 16 18.66 -8.83 2.62
CA SER A 16 18.19 -7.46 2.35
C SER A 16 17.14 -7.35 1.25
N THR A 17 17.07 -8.29 0.32
CA THR A 17 15.99 -8.38 -0.69
C THR A 17 14.69 -8.99 -0.16
N LYS A 18 14.74 -9.65 1.00
CA LYS A 18 13.56 -10.23 1.69
C LYS A 18 13.04 -9.33 2.82
N SER A 19 13.86 -8.40 3.30
CA SER A 19 13.45 -7.37 4.25
C SER A 19 12.70 -6.25 3.54
N GLU A 20 11.40 -6.43 3.38
CA GLU A 20 10.49 -5.45 2.75
C GLU A 20 10.06 -4.36 3.75
N TRP A 21 9.87 -3.13 3.26
CA TRP A 21 9.36 -1.99 4.01
C TRP A 21 8.14 -1.38 3.33
N LEU A 22 7.24 -0.76 4.10
CA LEU A 22 6.00 -0.13 3.63
C LEU A 22 5.71 1.18 4.36
N LEU A 23 5.48 2.24 3.57
CA LEU A 23 5.04 3.56 4.01
C LEU A 23 3.71 3.88 3.29
N PRO A 24 2.54 3.72 3.93
CA PRO A 24 1.26 4.14 3.34
C PRO A 24 0.99 5.61 3.64
N ASN A 25 0.25 6.30 2.75
CA ASN A 25 -0.13 7.71 2.95
C ASN A 25 -1.49 7.87 3.66
N GLY A 26 -2.21 6.78 3.95
CA GLY A 26 -3.51 6.84 4.63
C GLY A 26 -4.69 7.20 3.71
N ILE A 27 -4.46 7.37 2.41
CA ILE A 27 -5.51 7.52 1.37
C ILE A 27 -5.51 6.33 0.38
N GLY A 28 -4.76 5.26 0.68
CA GLY A 28 -4.64 4.06 -0.15
C GLY A 28 -3.43 4.04 -1.09
N GLY A 29 -2.69 5.16 -1.21
CA GLY A 29 -1.38 5.19 -1.84
C GLY A 29 -0.27 4.75 -0.88
N PHE A 30 0.87 4.34 -1.42
CA PHE A 30 1.99 3.86 -0.64
C PHE A 30 3.34 3.94 -1.36
N ALA A 31 4.41 3.80 -0.59
CA ALA A 31 5.77 3.52 -1.04
C ALA A 31 6.20 2.19 -0.40
N MET A 32 6.84 1.33 -1.19
CA MET A 32 7.24 0.00 -0.76
C MET A 32 8.51 -0.43 -1.48
N GLY A 33 9.37 -1.18 -0.80
CA GLY A 33 10.57 -1.73 -1.41
C GLY A 33 11.31 -2.67 -0.48
N THR A 34 12.57 -2.94 -0.79
CA THR A 34 13.45 -3.75 0.04
C THR A 34 14.55 -2.91 0.70
N ALA A 35 15.15 -3.43 1.77
CA ALA A 35 16.30 -2.79 2.40
C ALA A 35 17.50 -2.65 1.44
N SER A 36 17.66 -3.56 0.48
CA SER A 36 18.71 -3.48 -0.55
C SER A 36 18.51 -2.35 -1.59
N GLY A 37 17.28 -1.81 -1.69
CA GLY A 37 16.88 -0.90 -2.76
C GLY A 37 16.44 -1.60 -4.05
N ILE A 38 16.60 -2.92 -4.18
CA ILE A 38 16.16 -3.70 -5.34
C ILE A 38 14.64 -3.91 -5.27
N ASN A 39 13.93 -3.57 -6.35
CA ASN A 39 12.52 -3.88 -6.54
C ASN A 39 12.35 -5.35 -6.93
N THR A 40 11.91 -6.20 -6.00
CA THR A 40 11.79 -7.65 -6.23
C THR A 40 10.41 -8.08 -6.71
N ARG A 41 9.40 -7.20 -6.62
CA ARG A 41 8.01 -7.40 -7.07
C ARG A 41 7.56 -6.19 -7.89
N ARG A 42 6.55 -6.36 -8.74
CA ARG A 42 5.93 -5.24 -9.51
C ARG A 42 5.22 -4.20 -8.62
N TYR A 43 5.04 -4.52 -7.34
CA TYR A 43 4.41 -3.67 -6.34
C TYR A 43 5.41 -2.80 -5.57
N HIS A 44 6.70 -2.94 -5.83
CA HIS A 44 7.73 -2.06 -5.25
C HIS A 44 7.87 -0.79 -6.07
N GLY A 45 8.02 0.32 -5.36
CA GLY A 45 8.05 1.65 -5.93
C GLY A 45 8.09 2.73 -4.86
N LEU A 46 8.53 3.91 -5.25
CA LEU A 46 8.65 5.09 -4.40
C LEU A 46 7.36 5.90 -4.32
N LEU A 47 6.53 5.85 -5.35
CA LEU A 47 5.19 6.45 -5.34
C LEU A 47 4.20 5.56 -6.09
N ILE A 48 3.41 4.80 -5.34
CA ILE A 48 2.18 4.17 -5.82
C ILE A 48 1.03 5.09 -5.39
N ALA A 49 0.53 5.90 -6.32
CA ALA A 49 -0.51 6.88 -6.08
C ALA A 49 -1.90 6.25 -6.22
N ALA A 50 -2.81 6.49 -5.29
CA ALA A 50 -4.23 6.16 -5.45
C ALA A 50 -4.90 7.33 -6.20
N ILE A 51 -5.18 7.17 -7.49
CA ILE A 51 -5.73 8.23 -8.35
C ILE A 51 -7.19 8.49 -8.00
N ASN A 52 -7.93 7.43 -7.70
CA ASN A 52 -9.27 7.47 -7.13
C ASN A 52 -9.26 6.81 -5.74
N PRO A 53 -8.78 7.53 -4.69
CA PRO A 53 -8.64 6.99 -3.35
C PRO A 53 -9.88 6.24 -2.84
N PRO A 54 -9.73 5.02 -2.28
CA PRO A 54 -8.47 4.33 -1.94
C PRO A 54 -7.95 3.36 -3.01
N THR A 55 -8.56 3.39 -4.20
CA THR A 55 -8.37 2.47 -5.32
C THR A 55 -7.69 3.15 -6.52
N ASP A 56 -7.71 2.50 -7.69
CA ASP A 56 -7.09 2.98 -8.94
C ASP A 56 -5.63 3.40 -8.74
N ARG A 57 -4.82 2.42 -8.33
CA ARG A 57 -3.44 2.66 -7.92
C ARG A 57 -2.51 2.61 -9.12
N ARG A 58 -1.71 3.66 -9.29
CA ARG A 58 -0.71 3.80 -10.34
C ARG A 58 0.68 3.88 -9.75
N LEU A 59 1.61 3.07 -10.26
CA LEU A 59 3.03 3.27 -9.98
C LEU A 59 3.52 4.41 -10.86
N LEU A 60 3.98 5.49 -10.21
CA LEU A 60 4.43 6.72 -10.88
C LEU A 60 5.96 6.92 -10.82
N LEU A 61 6.54 6.64 -9.66
CA LEU A 61 7.99 6.67 -9.46
C LEU A 61 8.46 5.29 -8.97
N ALA A 62 9.11 4.54 -9.84
CA ALA A 62 9.58 3.19 -9.53
C ALA A 62 10.88 3.21 -8.71
N ALA A 63 11.81 4.09 -9.08
CA ALA A 63 13.11 4.22 -8.44
C ALA A 63 13.73 5.60 -8.73
N VAL A 64 14.81 5.93 -8.01
CA VAL A 64 15.72 7.01 -8.36
C VAL A 64 17.12 6.43 -8.31
N ASP A 65 17.74 6.31 -9.48
CA ASP A 65 19.13 5.90 -9.59
C ASP A 65 20.04 7.05 -9.19
N GLY A 66 20.98 6.78 -8.28
CA GLY A 66 21.80 7.83 -7.69
C GLY A 66 23.28 7.45 -7.61
N VAL A 67 24.16 8.40 -7.90
CA VAL A 67 25.61 8.24 -7.72
C VAL A 67 26.19 9.51 -7.14
N ALA A 68 26.93 9.37 -6.03
CA ALA A 68 27.76 10.46 -5.49
C ALA A 68 29.22 10.26 -5.89
N THR A 69 29.89 11.33 -6.30
CA THR A 69 31.26 11.29 -6.81
C THR A 69 32.18 12.28 -6.12
N TYR A 70 33.41 11.85 -5.85
CA TYR A 70 34.50 12.68 -5.33
C TYR A 70 35.82 12.22 -5.94
N GLY A 71 36.41 13.04 -6.82
CA GLY A 71 37.57 12.65 -7.61
C GLY A 71 37.28 11.38 -8.43
N SER A 72 38.07 10.33 -8.24
CA SER A 72 37.84 9.01 -8.87
C SER A 72 36.87 8.11 -8.09
N THR A 73 36.47 8.48 -6.87
CA THR A 73 35.58 7.66 -6.04
C THR A 73 34.14 7.83 -6.52
N LYS A 74 33.48 6.71 -6.84
CA LYS A 74 32.05 6.63 -7.13
C LYS A 74 31.33 5.81 -6.05
N LEU A 75 30.30 6.38 -5.46
CA LEU A 75 29.40 5.74 -4.51
C LEU A 75 28.01 5.62 -5.15
N CYS A 76 27.64 4.40 -5.57
CA CYS A 76 26.29 4.09 -6.05
C CYS A 76 25.30 4.10 -4.88
N LEU A 77 24.14 4.70 -5.07
CA LEU A 77 23.07 4.91 -4.06
C LEU A 77 21.79 4.14 -4.42
N SER A 78 21.84 3.29 -5.43
CA SER A 78 20.75 2.45 -5.90
C SER A 78 21.26 1.05 -6.27
N SER A 79 20.35 0.09 -6.31
CA SER A 79 20.61 -1.25 -6.81
C SER A 79 19.41 -1.74 -7.59
N ASN A 80 19.61 -2.23 -8.81
CA ASN A 80 18.55 -2.78 -9.63
C ASN A 80 18.92 -4.18 -10.10
N GLN A 81 17.93 -5.06 -10.20
CA GLN A 81 18.08 -6.39 -10.76
C GLN A 81 17.79 -6.35 -12.26
N TYR A 82 18.72 -6.86 -13.06
CA TYR A 82 18.61 -7.14 -14.48
C TYR A 82 18.82 -8.64 -14.72
N PRO A 83 18.52 -9.18 -15.92
CA PRO A 83 18.82 -10.57 -16.26
C PRO A 83 20.30 -10.90 -16.04
N GLY A 84 20.58 -11.72 -15.02
CA GLY A 84 21.93 -12.18 -14.67
C GLY A 84 22.85 -11.14 -14.01
N ALA A 85 22.36 -9.95 -13.66
CA ALA A 85 23.20 -8.91 -13.06
C ALA A 85 22.44 -8.04 -12.07
N VAL A 86 23.13 -7.57 -11.02
CA VAL A 86 22.67 -6.45 -10.19
C VAL A 86 23.51 -5.24 -10.55
N HIS A 87 22.87 -4.16 -11.01
CA HIS A 87 23.54 -2.92 -11.36
C HIS A 87 22.60 -1.71 -11.19
N PRO A 88 23.06 -0.57 -10.67
CA PRO A 88 24.29 -0.41 -9.91
C PRO A 88 24.33 -1.35 -8.68
N ASP A 89 25.49 -1.46 -8.04
CA ASP A 89 25.80 -2.35 -6.93
C ASP A 89 25.76 -1.62 -5.57
N GLY A 90 24.89 -0.61 -5.42
CA GLY A 90 24.86 0.26 -4.25
C GLY A 90 24.65 -0.48 -2.92
N PHE A 91 24.00 -1.64 -2.94
CA PHE A 91 23.79 -2.49 -1.76
C PHE A 91 25.10 -2.92 -1.11
N GLU A 92 26.19 -3.05 -1.87
CA GLU A 92 27.52 -3.38 -1.34
C GLU A 92 28.10 -2.26 -0.46
N GLN A 93 27.64 -1.02 -0.67
CA GLN A 93 28.12 0.17 0.03
C GLN A 93 27.17 0.61 1.17
N LEU A 94 26.11 -0.16 1.44
CA LEU A 94 25.21 0.09 2.57
C LEU A 94 25.90 -0.18 3.90
N GLU A 95 25.86 0.79 4.79
CA GLU A 95 26.29 0.64 6.18
C GLU A 95 25.13 0.36 7.12
N SER A 96 23.97 0.91 6.83
CA SER A 96 22.77 0.67 7.60
C SER A 96 21.51 0.99 6.79
N PHE A 97 20.43 0.34 7.19
CA PHE A 97 19.07 0.63 6.79
C PHE A 97 18.18 0.73 8.03
N THR A 98 17.28 1.71 8.07
CA THR A 98 16.25 1.81 9.10
C THR A 98 14.90 2.15 8.49
N VAL A 99 13.81 1.69 9.11
CA VAL A 99 12.46 2.10 8.75
C VAL A 99 11.53 2.26 9.95
N SER A 100 10.78 3.37 9.94
CA SER A 100 9.69 3.70 10.86
C SER A 100 8.53 4.37 10.11
N ASP A 101 8.38 5.69 10.31
CA ASP A 101 7.57 6.65 9.54
C ASP A 101 8.25 7.08 8.23
N ARG A 102 9.55 6.80 8.12
CA ARG A 102 10.40 7.02 6.95
C ARG A 102 11.34 5.84 6.77
N ALA A 103 11.87 5.67 5.57
CA ALA A 103 12.91 4.69 5.29
C ALA A 103 14.24 5.43 5.07
N THR A 104 15.30 5.00 5.74
CA THR A 104 16.61 5.67 5.70
C THR A 104 17.72 4.67 5.40
N TRP A 105 18.60 5.05 4.49
CA TRP A 105 19.80 4.30 4.12
C TRP A 105 21.01 5.17 4.35
N VAL A 106 22.10 4.58 4.85
CA VAL A 106 23.42 5.21 4.89
C VAL A 106 24.36 4.45 3.98
N TYR A 107 24.88 5.13 2.97
CA TYR A 107 25.86 4.61 2.02
C TYR A 107 27.23 5.22 2.33
N ARG A 108 28.30 4.42 2.32
CA ARG A 108 29.67 4.91 2.51
C ARG A 108 30.66 4.20 1.59
N ARG A 109 31.57 4.99 0.99
CA ARG A 109 32.81 4.48 0.36
C ARG A 109 33.93 5.49 0.59
N GLY A 110 34.94 5.08 1.36
CA GLY A 110 36.03 5.97 1.76
C GLY A 110 35.52 7.19 2.53
N HIS A 111 35.81 8.40 2.03
CA HIS A 111 35.39 9.66 2.65
C HIS A 111 34.01 10.17 2.18
N VAL A 112 33.40 9.52 1.20
CA VAL A 112 32.07 9.86 0.70
C VAL A 112 31.03 9.09 1.49
N GLN A 113 30.08 9.82 2.08
CA GLN A 113 28.96 9.22 2.80
C GLN A 113 27.68 10.00 2.52
N ILE A 114 26.66 9.30 2.03
CA ILE A 114 25.36 9.87 1.73
C ILE A 114 24.31 9.14 2.56
N GLN A 115 23.48 9.91 3.26
CA GLN A 115 22.23 9.42 3.82
C GLN A 115 21.12 9.69 2.82
N LYS A 116 20.34 8.67 2.48
CA LYS A 116 19.11 8.76 1.68
C LYS A 116 17.92 8.54 2.60
N THR A 117 16.93 9.43 2.58
CA THR A 117 15.70 9.31 3.36
C THR A 117 14.50 9.36 2.42
N ILE A 118 13.56 8.43 2.56
CA ILE A 118 12.27 8.43 1.85
C ILE A 118 11.16 8.66 2.86
N TYR A 119 10.28 9.62 2.57
CA TYR A 119 9.11 9.95 3.37
C TYR A 119 7.89 10.12 2.47
N LEU A 120 6.84 9.36 2.72
CA LEU A 120 5.58 9.52 2.00
C LEU A 120 4.65 10.44 2.79
N VAL A 121 4.16 11.50 2.15
CA VAL A 121 3.38 12.56 2.79
C VAL A 121 2.00 12.02 3.18
N PRO A 122 1.62 12.08 4.47
CA PRO A 122 0.28 11.65 4.90
C PRO A 122 -0.83 12.43 4.21
N GLY A 123 -1.88 11.73 3.81
CA GLY A 123 -3.06 12.28 3.13
C GLY A 123 -2.86 12.61 1.65
N GLN A 124 -1.67 12.38 1.07
CA GLN A 124 -1.32 12.90 -0.24
C GLN A 124 -0.55 11.89 -1.09
N ASN A 125 -0.77 11.94 -2.41
CA ASN A 125 0.05 11.22 -3.38
C ASN A 125 1.35 11.99 -3.63
N GLN A 126 2.19 12.14 -2.59
CA GLN A 126 3.46 12.84 -2.64
C GLN A 126 4.52 12.09 -1.84
N VAL A 127 5.68 11.86 -2.45
CA VAL A 127 6.87 11.29 -1.80
C VAL A 127 8.01 12.30 -1.82
N LEU A 128 8.74 12.40 -0.71
CA LEU A 128 9.96 13.19 -0.55
C LEU A 128 11.16 12.27 -0.43
N LEU A 129 12.23 12.59 -1.18
CA LEU A 129 13.51 11.90 -1.15
C LEU A 129 14.62 12.89 -0.79
N GLU A 130 15.10 12.81 0.44
CA GLU A 130 16.23 13.61 0.90
C GLU A 130 17.55 12.86 0.67
N TYR A 131 18.53 13.57 0.13
CA TYR A 131 19.92 13.11 0.04
C TYR A 131 20.79 14.08 0.81
N LYS A 132 21.40 13.59 1.90
CA LYS A 132 22.26 14.38 2.78
C LYS A 132 23.70 13.89 2.73
N ASN A 133 24.63 14.80 2.43
CA ASN A 133 26.05 14.50 2.56
C ASN A 133 26.45 14.50 4.03
N THR A 134 26.68 13.31 4.58
CA THR A 134 27.11 13.11 5.97
C THR A 134 28.60 12.80 6.06
N GLY A 135 29.32 12.86 4.93
CA GLY A 135 30.76 12.73 4.84
C GLY A 135 31.48 14.06 5.09
N THR A 136 32.79 14.06 4.82
CA THR A 136 33.68 15.21 5.11
C THR A 136 34.15 15.97 3.87
N LYS A 137 33.78 15.50 2.67
CA LYS A 137 34.16 16.09 1.39
C LYS A 137 32.93 16.55 0.63
N SER A 138 33.05 17.64 -0.14
CA SER A 138 32.03 18.01 -1.12
C SER A 138 31.97 16.97 -2.23
N VAL A 139 30.76 16.64 -2.67
CA VAL A 139 30.53 15.62 -3.70
C VAL A 139 29.59 16.13 -4.78
N GLU A 140 29.78 15.63 -6.00
CA GLU A 140 28.81 15.81 -7.08
C GLU A 140 27.85 14.62 -7.04
N LEU A 141 26.56 14.92 -6.86
CA LEU A 141 25.46 13.97 -6.81
C LEU A 141 24.70 14.01 -8.14
N SER A 142 24.64 12.87 -8.82
CA SER A 142 23.79 12.64 -10.00
C SER A 142 22.60 11.77 -9.62
N LEU A 143 21.40 12.21 -9.96
CA LEU A 143 20.14 11.50 -9.72
C LEU A 143 19.34 11.35 -11.02
N ARG A 144 18.81 10.16 -11.26
CA ARG A 144 18.00 9.80 -12.43
C ARG A 144 16.68 9.20 -11.96
N PRO A 145 15.58 9.97 -11.94
CA PRO A 145 14.26 9.45 -11.63
C PRO A 145 13.84 8.42 -12.70
N LEU A 146 13.34 7.27 -12.27
CA LEU A 146 12.83 6.22 -13.14
C LEU A 146 11.31 6.13 -12.95
N VAL A 147 10.59 6.60 -13.96
CA VAL A 147 9.14 6.80 -13.93
C VAL A 147 8.43 5.82 -14.86
N CYS A 148 7.17 5.57 -14.54
CA CYS A 148 6.20 4.85 -15.38
C CYS A 148 4.81 5.40 -15.05
N HIS A 149 3.83 5.24 -15.92
CA HIS A 149 2.41 5.47 -15.55
C HIS A 149 1.66 4.17 -15.81
N ARG A 150 1.79 3.22 -14.89
CA ARG A 150 1.15 1.91 -15.04
C ARG A 150 0.24 1.55 -13.88
N ASP A 151 -0.76 0.73 -14.18
CA ASP A 151 -1.47 -0.03 -13.15
C ASP A 151 -0.48 -0.81 -12.29
N PHE A 152 -0.67 -0.75 -10.96
CA PHE A 152 0.24 -1.39 -10.02
C PHE A 152 0.21 -2.94 -10.10
N HIS A 153 -0.81 -3.55 -10.69
CA HIS A 153 -0.86 -4.98 -11.03
C HIS A 153 -0.23 -5.31 -12.38
N ALA A 154 -0.06 -4.34 -13.28
CA ALA A 154 0.49 -4.56 -14.62
C ALA A 154 2.02 -4.52 -14.67
N ASN A 155 2.57 -4.90 -15.82
CA ASN A 155 3.96 -4.59 -16.21
C ASN A 155 3.98 -3.29 -17.05
N PHE A 156 5.15 -2.67 -17.15
CA PHE A 156 5.40 -1.51 -18.01
C PHE A 156 6.48 -1.86 -19.04
N SER A 157 6.26 -1.48 -20.29
CA SER A 157 7.23 -1.73 -21.37
C SER A 157 7.41 -0.47 -22.19
N GLU A 158 8.56 -0.38 -22.85
CA GLU A 158 8.85 0.70 -23.77
C GLU A 158 7.76 0.84 -24.85
N ARG A 159 7.36 2.09 -25.10
CA ARG A 159 6.46 2.46 -26.20
C ARG A 159 6.77 3.86 -26.70
N ASP A 160 6.73 4.03 -28.02
CA ASP A 160 6.96 5.32 -28.70
C ASP A 160 6.01 6.44 -28.24
N SER A 161 4.80 6.08 -27.79
CA SER A 161 3.76 7.04 -27.41
C SER A 161 3.92 7.60 -25.99
N TYR A 162 4.92 7.16 -25.23
CA TYR A 162 5.08 7.53 -23.83
C TYR A 162 6.31 8.43 -23.61
N PRO A 163 6.19 9.48 -22.78
CA PRO A 163 4.94 10.02 -22.22
C PRO A 163 4.13 10.80 -23.27
N GLN A 164 2.81 10.94 -23.07
CA GLN A 164 1.95 11.81 -23.87
C GLN A 164 2.45 13.26 -23.87
N SER A 165 2.90 13.75 -22.72
CA SER A 165 3.62 15.03 -22.67
C SER A 165 4.66 15.09 -21.55
N ILE A 166 5.69 15.92 -21.77
CA ILE A 166 6.70 16.25 -20.78
C ILE A 166 6.99 17.74 -20.81
N GLN A 167 6.86 18.40 -19.66
CA GLN A 167 7.17 19.81 -19.47
C GLN A 167 8.37 19.95 -18.54
N ILE A 168 9.39 20.67 -18.99
CA ILE A 168 10.68 20.78 -18.28
C ILE A 168 10.87 22.24 -17.87
N GLY A 169 10.71 22.54 -16.58
CA GLY A 169 10.98 23.85 -15.97
C GLY A 169 12.43 23.99 -15.47
N SER A 170 12.72 25.00 -14.65
CA SER A 170 14.03 25.13 -13.95
C SER A 170 14.13 24.21 -12.74
N ASP A 171 13.07 24.13 -11.95
CA ASP A 171 13.02 23.40 -10.67
C ASP A 171 11.94 22.31 -10.63
N GLN A 172 11.16 22.15 -11.71
CA GLN A 172 10.19 21.08 -11.86
C GLN A 172 10.25 20.37 -13.22
N THR A 173 9.83 19.11 -13.26
CA THR A 173 9.54 18.36 -14.50
C THR A 173 8.16 17.73 -14.33
N VAL A 174 7.24 17.99 -15.25
CA VAL A 174 5.90 17.39 -15.25
C VAL A 174 5.85 16.35 -16.37
N ILE A 175 5.50 15.12 -16.03
CA ILE A 175 5.26 14.03 -16.97
C ILE A 175 3.78 13.71 -16.91
N GLU A 176 3.10 13.69 -18.05
CA GLU A 176 1.68 13.38 -18.12
C GLU A 176 1.45 12.16 -19.01
N GLU A 177 0.55 11.30 -18.55
CA GLU A 177 0.02 10.16 -19.28
C GLU A 177 -1.41 9.86 -18.83
N ASP A 178 -2.32 9.73 -19.79
CA ASP A 178 -3.71 9.33 -19.57
C ASP A 178 -4.43 10.23 -18.55
N GLY A 179 -4.12 11.53 -18.57
CA GLY A 179 -4.71 12.53 -17.67
C GLY A 179 -4.15 12.51 -16.24
N ILE A 180 -3.06 11.79 -16.00
CA ILE A 180 -2.38 11.73 -14.71
C ILE A 180 -1.04 12.46 -14.83
N GLU A 181 -0.87 13.54 -14.05
CA GLU A 181 0.35 14.32 -14.00
C GLU A 181 1.24 13.91 -12.83
N LEU A 182 2.45 13.45 -13.14
CA LEU A 182 3.56 13.29 -12.20
C LEU A 182 4.42 14.56 -12.19
N VAL A 183 4.38 15.30 -11.10
CA VAL A 183 5.22 16.48 -10.86
C VAL A 183 6.47 16.06 -10.08
N LEU A 184 7.64 16.18 -10.72
CA LEU A 184 8.94 16.03 -10.08
C LEU A 184 9.50 17.41 -9.73
N SER A 185 9.62 17.75 -8.44
CA SER A 185 10.28 18.96 -7.98
C SER A 185 11.70 18.68 -7.52
N HIS A 186 12.64 19.53 -7.93
CA HIS A 186 14.08 19.32 -7.80
C HIS A 186 14.84 20.65 -7.73
N LEU A 187 14.45 21.49 -6.78
CA LEU A 187 15.02 22.82 -6.55
C LEU A 187 16.56 22.82 -6.51
N GLY A 188 17.17 23.69 -7.30
CA GLY A 188 18.61 23.88 -7.32
C GLY A 188 19.41 22.84 -8.10
N ALA A 189 18.76 21.94 -8.84
CA ALA A 189 19.43 21.02 -9.74
C ALA A 189 20.00 21.76 -10.96
N THR A 190 21.23 21.44 -11.34
CA THR A 190 21.65 21.62 -12.73
C THR A 190 21.18 20.41 -13.53
N ARG A 191 20.45 20.63 -14.61
CA ARG A 191 19.91 19.54 -15.42
C ARG A 191 20.85 19.18 -16.55
N SER A 192 21.01 17.89 -16.79
CA SER A 192 21.50 17.36 -18.05
C SER A 192 20.33 16.70 -18.77
N PRO A 193 19.96 17.15 -19.98
CA PRO A 193 18.87 16.54 -20.73
C PRO A 193 19.27 15.13 -21.16
N VAL A 194 18.88 14.16 -20.34
CA VAL A 194 18.91 12.73 -20.65
C VAL A 194 17.48 12.26 -20.53
N ALA A 195 16.81 12.16 -21.68
CA ALA A 195 15.51 11.52 -21.80
C ALA A 195 15.71 10.16 -22.47
N GLY A 196 15.30 9.08 -21.83
CA GLY A 196 15.49 7.76 -22.42
C GLY A 196 15.02 6.61 -21.56
N TRP A 197 14.88 5.47 -22.23
CA TRP A 197 14.43 4.22 -21.63
C TRP A 197 15.57 3.45 -20.98
N TYR A 198 15.26 2.86 -19.84
CA TYR A 198 16.04 1.87 -19.13
C TYR A 198 15.30 0.55 -19.22
N TYR A 199 15.99 -0.50 -19.66
CA TYR A 199 15.33 -1.71 -20.12
C TYR A 199 15.53 -2.90 -19.17
N ARG A 200 14.51 -3.76 -19.11
CA ARG A 200 14.60 -5.11 -18.55
C ARG A 200 14.96 -5.17 -17.06
N PHE A 201 14.35 -4.32 -16.24
CA PHE A 201 14.33 -4.54 -14.79
C PHE A 201 13.63 -5.87 -14.50
N GLU A 202 14.17 -6.69 -13.61
CA GLU A 202 13.66 -8.04 -13.33
C GLU A 202 13.21 -8.19 -11.87
N HIS A 203 11.93 -8.48 -11.68
CA HIS A 203 11.31 -8.73 -10.40
C HIS A 203 11.36 -10.23 -10.05
N GLN A 204 12.37 -10.63 -9.26
CA GLN A 204 12.60 -12.04 -8.91
C GLN A 204 11.38 -12.75 -8.29
N LYS A 205 10.56 -12.04 -7.50
CA LYS A 205 9.34 -12.62 -6.92
C LYS A 205 8.22 -12.86 -7.92
N GLU A 206 8.17 -12.12 -9.02
CA GLU A 206 7.23 -12.43 -10.10
C GLU A 206 7.70 -13.67 -10.87
N LEU A 207 9.01 -13.79 -11.10
CA LEU A 207 9.61 -14.99 -11.71
C LEU A 207 9.35 -16.25 -10.86
N GLU A 208 9.55 -16.18 -9.53
CA GLU A 208 9.23 -17.27 -8.59
C GLU A 208 7.74 -17.69 -8.65
N ARG A 209 6.84 -16.76 -8.99
CA ARG A 209 5.40 -16.99 -9.13
C ARG A 209 4.98 -17.46 -10.51
N GLY A 210 5.92 -17.58 -11.46
CA GLY A 210 5.63 -17.91 -12.85
C GLY A 210 4.94 -16.79 -13.64
N LEU A 211 5.09 -15.53 -13.19
CA LEU A 211 4.57 -14.34 -13.86
C LEU A 211 5.68 -13.64 -14.66
N ASP A 212 5.30 -12.74 -15.58
CA ASP A 212 6.27 -11.90 -16.29
C ASP A 212 7.02 -10.98 -15.31
N PRO A 213 8.35 -11.12 -15.16
CA PRO A 213 9.08 -10.35 -14.18
C PRO A 213 9.61 -9.01 -14.72
N ARG A 214 9.35 -8.65 -15.98
CA ARG A 214 10.07 -7.56 -16.64
C ARG A 214 9.29 -6.26 -16.69
N ASP A 215 9.97 -5.18 -16.32
CA ASP A 215 9.55 -3.82 -16.60
C ASP A 215 10.67 -3.07 -17.34
N ASP A 216 10.29 -2.17 -18.24
CA ASP A 216 11.15 -1.07 -18.69
C ASP A 216 10.73 0.20 -17.93
N LEU A 217 11.62 1.18 -17.79
CA LEU A 217 11.32 2.44 -17.09
C LEU A 217 11.84 3.63 -17.89
N PHE A 218 11.16 4.76 -17.82
CA PHE A 218 11.54 5.97 -18.51
C PHE A 218 12.28 6.92 -17.56
N CYS A 219 13.38 7.50 -18.01
CA CYS A 219 14.10 8.56 -17.30
C CYS A 219 13.84 9.90 -18.00
N PRO A 220 13.17 10.87 -17.36
CA PRO A 220 12.84 12.15 -18.01
C PRO A 220 14.00 13.14 -17.99
N CYS A 221 14.93 13.00 -17.04
CA CYS A 221 16.07 13.90 -16.89
C CYS A 221 17.15 13.31 -15.95
N GLU A 222 18.37 13.83 -16.08
CA GLU A 222 19.43 13.66 -15.07
C GLU A 222 19.61 14.97 -14.29
N LEU A 223 19.63 14.85 -12.96
CA LEU A 223 19.71 15.95 -12.00
C LEU A 223 21.09 15.95 -11.34
N LEU A 224 21.78 17.08 -11.40
CA LEU A 224 23.12 17.24 -10.85
C LEU A 224 23.12 18.26 -9.73
N TYR A 225 23.77 17.91 -8.62
CA TYR A 225 23.94 18.76 -7.44
C TYR A 225 25.37 18.72 -6.95
N SER A 226 25.87 19.85 -6.47
CA SER A 226 27.09 19.90 -5.66
C SER A 226 26.72 19.99 -4.18
N LEU A 227 27.05 18.95 -3.40
CA LEU A 227 26.71 18.86 -1.99
C LEU A 227 27.96 18.99 -1.12
N GLY A 228 28.08 20.12 -0.42
CA GLY A 228 29.06 20.30 0.64
C GLY A 228 28.81 19.40 1.85
N PRO A 229 29.79 19.20 2.75
CA PRO A 229 29.60 18.46 3.99
C PRO A 229 28.42 19.01 4.81
N GLY A 230 27.50 18.15 5.23
CA GLY A 230 26.31 18.51 6.00
C GLY A 230 25.13 19.05 5.17
N ALA A 231 25.35 19.40 3.89
CA ALA A 231 24.29 19.86 3.01
C ALA A 231 23.34 18.73 2.60
N SER A 232 22.08 19.08 2.35
CA SER A 232 21.06 18.18 1.83
C SER A 232 20.28 18.82 0.69
N ILE A 233 19.69 17.97 -0.14
CA ILE A 233 18.65 18.32 -1.12
C ILE A 233 17.45 17.41 -0.91
N THR A 234 16.27 17.88 -1.33
CA THR A 234 15.04 17.09 -1.32
C THR A 234 14.46 17.06 -2.73
N LEU A 235 14.27 15.86 -3.28
CA LEU A 235 13.42 15.65 -4.45
C LEU A 235 11.99 15.38 -3.98
N SER A 236 11.01 15.92 -4.68
CA SER A 236 9.60 15.56 -4.48
C SER A 236 9.04 14.96 -5.75
N ALA A 237 8.25 13.90 -5.62
CA ALA A 237 7.39 13.40 -6.68
C ALA A 237 5.95 13.41 -6.18
N SER A 238 5.04 14.04 -6.91
CA SER A 238 3.63 14.17 -6.52
C SER A 238 2.67 14.01 -7.69
N VAL A 239 1.43 13.63 -7.39
CA VAL A 239 0.29 13.86 -8.29
C VAL A 239 -0.24 15.26 -8.05
N GLY A 240 -0.16 16.12 -9.06
CA GLY A 240 -0.44 17.54 -8.92
C GLY A 240 0.62 18.31 -8.12
N GLU A 241 0.29 19.55 -7.74
CA GLU A 241 1.22 20.46 -7.06
C GLU A 241 1.67 19.92 -5.69
N PRO A 242 2.98 19.87 -5.41
CA PRO A 242 3.49 19.44 -4.11
C PRO A 242 3.08 20.43 -3.02
N THR A 243 2.70 19.93 -1.84
CA THR A 243 2.29 20.79 -0.71
C THR A 243 3.38 20.97 0.33
N VAL A 244 4.34 20.04 0.38
CA VAL A 244 5.47 20.05 1.33
C VAL A 244 6.78 19.91 0.56
N SER A 245 7.79 20.68 0.93
CA SER A 245 9.11 20.64 0.28
C SER A 245 10.17 19.88 1.06
N ASP A 246 9.99 19.73 2.38
CA ASP A 246 10.99 19.18 3.29
C ASP A 246 10.42 18.04 4.15
N ILE A 247 11.28 17.07 4.45
CA ILE A 247 10.91 15.96 5.34
C ILE A 247 10.79 16.51 6.78
N PRO A 248 9.66 16.30 7.48
CA PRO A 248 9.52 16.76 8.85
C PRO A 248 10.54 16.07 9.77
N PRO A 249 10.96 16.72 10.88
CA PRO A 249 11.88 16.09 11.84
C PRO A 249 11.37 14.73 12.30
N SER A 250 12.28 13.76 12.47
CA SER A 250 11.92 12.45 13.01
C SER A 250 11.42 12.60 14.44
N THR A 251 10.33 11.94 14.78
CA THR A 251 9.95 11.71 16.17
C THR A 251 10.73 10.51 16.69
N ASP A 252 11.38 10.62 17.86
CA ASP A 252 12.10 9.49 18.45
C ASP A 252 11.08 8.41 18.87
N GLN A 253 11.22 7.22 18.30
CA GLN A 253 10.37 6.06 18.59
C GLN A 253 11.19 4.87 19.15
N SER A 254 12.34 5.13 19.78
CA SER A 254 13.25 4.09 20.27
C SER A 254 12.68 3.26 21.44
N THR A 255 11.70 3.78 22.20
CA THR A 255 11.18 3.14 23.43
C THR A 255 9.65 3.03 23.45
N VAL A 256 9.09 2.28 22.50
CA VAL A 256 7.63 2.06 22.44
C VAL A 256 7.25 0.65 22.91
N SER A 257 6.20 0.54 23.74
CA SER A 257 5.62 -0.73 24.17
C SER A 257 5.10 -1.57 22.99
N LEU A 258 4.95 -2.90 23.17
CA LEU A 258 4.36 -3.77 22.15
C LEU A 258 2.95 -3.31 21.74
N SER A 259 2.13 -2.90 22.71
CA SER A 259 0.77 -2.40 22.44
C SER A 259 0.77 -1.21 21.47
N LYS A 260 1.63 -0.22 21.71
CA LYS A 260 1.72 0.96 20.86
C LYS A 260 2.34 0.64 19.50
N LYS A 261 3.22 -0.36 19.41
CA LYS A 261 3.72 -0.88 18.12
C LYS A 261 2.59 -1.50 17.29
N LEU A 262 1.73 -2.29 17.91
CA LEU A 262 0.55 -2.88 17.24
C LEU A 262 -0.45 -1.79 16.84
N GLU A 263 -0.69 -0.79 17.69
CA GLU A 263 -1.53 0.37 17.36
C GLU A 263 -1.03 1.12 16.12
N GLN A 264 0.27 1.46 16.09
CA GLN A 264 0.91 2.11 14.94
C GLN A 264 0.84 1.26 13.66
N ALA A 265 0.97 -0.07 13.78
CA ALA A 265 0.86 -0.97 12.65
C ALA A 265 -0.58 -1.08 12.13
N ALA A 266 -1.57 -1.13 13.04
CA ALA A 266 -2.99 -1.20 12.71
C ALA A 266 -3.49 0.06 12.00
N GLN A 267 -3.08 1.24 12.46
CA GLN A 267 -3.47 2.53 11.88
C GLN A 267 -3.10 2.68 10.40
N LYS A 268 -2.07 1.97 9.93
CA LYS A 268 -1.67 1.98 8.50
C LYS A 268 -2.75 1.47 7.55
N PHE A 269 -3.69 0.65 8.04
CA PHE A 269 -4.76 0.06 7.25
C PHE A 269 -6.06 0.87 7.32
N LEU A 270 -6.20 1.75 8.31
CA LEU A 270 -7.32 2.69 8.39
C LEU A 270 -7.09 3.81 7.37
N VAL A 271 -7.91 3.83 6.33
CA VAL A 271 -7.79 4.75 5.21
C VAL A 271 -8.95 5.74 5.25
N LYS A 272 -8.63 7.02 5.12
CA LYS A 272 -9.60 8.13 5.13
C LYS A 272 -9.43 8.93 3.86
N THR A 273 -10.44 8.92 3.02
CA THR A 273 -10.50 9.71 1.78
C THR A 273 -11.44 10.89 1.98
N GLN A 274 -11.60 11.72 0.95
CA GLN A 274 -12.59 12.80 0.99
C GLN A 274 -14.04 12.26 1.00
N SER A 275 -14.26 11.08 0.42
CA SER A 275 -15.58 10.49 0.25
C SER A 275 -15.95 9.46 1.30
N ARG A 276 -14.98 8.75 1.90
CA ARG A 276 -15.25 7.65 2.85
C ARG A 276 -14.10 7.31 3.77
N THR A 277 -14.41 6.56 4.82
CA THR A 277 -13.43 5.88 5.69
C THR A 277 -13.53 4.38 5.47
N THR A 278 -12.41 3.68 5.32
CA THR A 278 -12.40 2.22 5.15
C THR A 278 -11.19 1.57 5.81
N ILE A 279 -11.18 0.24 5.85
CA ILE A 279 -10.03 -0.58 6.27
C ILE A 279 -9.58 -1.39 5.05
N LEU A 280 -8.36 -1.15 4.58
CA LEU A 280 -7.76 -1.97 3.54
C LEU A 280 -7.38 -3.33 4.09
N ALA A 281 -7.74 -4.40 3.38
CA ALA A 281 -7.48 -5.77 3.83
C ALA A 281 -5.98 -6.11 3.85
N GLY A 282 -5.19 -5.49 2.97
CA GLY A 282 -3.76 -5.71 2.94
C GLY A 282 -3.04 -4.98 1.81
N TYR A 283 -1.91 -4.36 2.11
CA TYR A 283 -0.97 -3.90 1.10
C TYR A 283 -0.07 -5.06 0.64
N PRO A 284 0.38 -5.06 -0.64
CA PRO A 284 -0.02 -4.11 -1.67
C PRO A 284 -1.33 -4.49 -2.37
N TRP A 285 -1.72 -5.77 -2.36
CA TRP A 285 -2.66 -6.34 -3.33
C TRP A 285 -4.14 -5.98 -3.16
N PHE A 286 -4.59 -5.70 -1.95
CA PHE A 286 -6.01 -5.70 -1.66
C PHE A 286 -6.57 -4.29 -1.53
N SER A 287 -7.83 -4.15 -1.93
CA SER A 287 -8.73 -3.06 -1.55
C SER A 287 -9.38 -3.40 -0.21
N ASP A 288 -10.52 -2.80 0.09
CA ASP A 288 -11.37 -3.16 1.21
C ASP A 288 -12.30 -4.34 0.88
N TRP A 289 -12.29 -5.31 1.79
CA TRP A 289 -13.06 -6.55 1.71
C TRP A 289 -13.94 -6.65 2.94
N GLY A 290 -15.25 -6.85 2.75
CA GLY A 290 -16.24 -6.78 3.83
C GLY A 290 -15.92 -7.74 4.97
N ARG A 291 -15.55 -8.98 4.66
CA ARG A 291 -15.14 -9.96 5.70
C ARG A 291 -13.98 -9.43 6.54
N ASP A 292 -12.87 -9.08 5.89
CA ASP A 292 -11.65 -8.61 6.53
C ASP A 292 -11.88 -7.34 7.34
N THR A 293 -12.62 -6.38 6.77
CA THR A 293 -13.00 -5.13 7.43
C THR A 293 -13.77 -5.43 8.72
N MET A 294 -14.80 -6.28 8.69
CA MET A 294 -15.62 -6.54 9.89
C MET A 294 -14.88 -7.33 10.98
N ILE A 295 -13.98 -8.23 10.60
CA ILE A 295 -13.12 -8.94 11.55
C ILE A 295 -12.12 -7.98 12.21
N ALA A 296 -11.51 -7.08 11.41
CA ALA A 296 -10.44 -6.22 11.87
C ALA A 296 -10.92 -4.94 12.59
N LEU A 297 -12.14 -4.46 12.30
CA LEU A 297 -12.71 -3.21 12.81
C LEU A 297 -12.61 -3.07 14.35
N PRO A 298 -12.92 -4.08 15.18
CA PRO A 298 -12.75 -3.95 16.62
C PRO A 298 -11.31 -3.65 17.05
N GLY A 299 -10.32 -4.28 16.42
CA GLY A 299 -8.91 -4.10 16.73
C GLY A 299 -8.33 -2.81 16.16
N ILE A 300 -8.67 -2.48 14.92
CA ILE A 300 -8.13 -1.32 14.21
C ILE A 300 -8.81 -0.03 14.67
N CYS A 301 -10.12 -0.05 14.89
CA CYS A 301 -10.88 1.16 15.22
C CYS A 301 -11.13 1.28 16.72
N LEU A 302 -11.80 0.31 17.34
CA LEU A 302 -12.31 0.46 18.71
C LEU A 302 -11.18 0.48 19.74
N GLN A 303 -10.20 -0.43 19.62
CA GLN A 303 -9.07 -0.49 20.55
C GLN A 303 -8.05 0.65 20.36
N THR A 304 -8.17 1.44 19.28
CA THR A 304 -7.27 2.57 19.00
C THR A 304 -7.96 3.93 19.09
N GLY A 305 -9.23 3.97 19.53
CA GLY A 305 -9.99 5.21 19.74
C GLY A 305 -10.69 5.79 18.52
N HIS A 306 -10.74 5.08 17.39
CA HIS A 306 -11.37 5.52 16.13
C HIS A 306 -12.83 5.02 16.02
N ILE A 307 -13.65 5.30 17.04
CA ILE A 307 -15.02 4.77 17.13
C ILE A 307 -15.96 5.45 16.11
N SER A 308 -15.79 6.75 15.86
CA SER A 308 -16.60 7.46 14.85
C SER A 308 -16.32 6.90 13.44
N GLU A 309 -15.08 6.56 13.13
CA GLU A 309 -14.69 5.90 11.90
C GLU A 309 -15.34 4.51 11.76
N ALA A 310 -15.38 3.72 12.85
CA ALA A 310 -16.08 2.44 12.85
C ALA A 310 -17.55 2.59 12.49
N ARG A 311 -18.25 3.59 13.05
CA ARG A 311 -19.66 3.86 12.72
C ARG A 311 -19.82 4.23 11.24
N ASN A 312 -18.93 5.07 10.70
CA ASN A 312 -18.97 5.45 9.28
C ASN A 312 -18.77 4.24 8.36
N ILE A 313 -17.76 3.41 8.64
CA ILE A 313 -17.53 2.16 7.90
C ILE A 313 -18.78 1.27 7.91
N LEU A 314 -19.40 1.09 9.09
CA LEU A 314 -20.58 0.23 9.21
C LEU A 314 -21.78 0.78 8.42
N ARG A 315 -21.98 2.11 8.41
CA ARG A 315 -23.01 2.76 7.60
C ARG A 315 -22.76 2.60 6.11
N ASP A 316 -21.51 2.76 5.67
CA ASP A 316 -21.15 2.62 4.25
C ASP A 316 -21.47 1.20 3.76
N TYR A 317 -21.10 0.16 4.52
CA TYR A 317 -21.44 -1.23 4.19
C TYR A 317 -22.95 -1.51 4.27
N ALA A 318 -23.66 -0.95 5.25
CA ALA A 318 -25.12 -1.07 5.34
C ALA A 318 -25.82 -0.49 4.10
N SER A 319 -25.33 0.65 3.60
CA SER A 319 -25.92 1.35 2.44
C SER A 319 -25.85 0.54 1.13
N GLN A 320 -24.89 -0.40 1.03
CA GLN A 320 -24.73 -1.30 -0.12
C GLN A 320 -25.32 -2.70 0.14
N MET A 321 -26.05 -2.90 1.24
CA MET A 321 -26.64 -4.20 1.55
C MET A 321 -27.68 -4.60 0.50
N ARG A 322 -27.65 -5.86 0.07
CA ARG A 322 -28.62 -6.44 -0.86
C ARG A 322 -29.11 -7.78 -0.36
N HIS A 323 -30.43 -7.96 -0.32
CA HIS A 323 -31.06 -9.20 0.18
C HIS A 323 -30.52 -9.65 1.55
N GLY A 324 -30.21 -8.71 2.43
CA GLY A 324 -29.62 -9.03 3.74
C GLY A 324 -28.16 -9.49 3.70
N LEU A 325 -27.42 -9.24 2.61
CA LEU A 325 -25.98 -9.48 2.50
C LEU A 325 -25.24 -8.15 2.30
N ILE A 326 -24.17 -7.92 3.08
CA ILE A 326 -23.20 -6.86 2.76
C ILE A 326 -22.24 -7.33 1.66
N PRO A 327 -21.62 -6.42 0.89
CA PRO A 327 -20.65 -6.83 -0.13
C PRO A 327 -19.39 -7.45 0.48
N ASN A 328 -18.88 -8.49 -0.18
CA ASN A 328 -17.57 -9.10 0.07
C ASN A 328 -16.44 -8.21 -0.44
N ARG A 329 -16.59 -7.63 -1.64
CA ARG A 329 -15.71 -6.58 -2.15
C ARG A 329 -16.52 -5.31 -2.23
N PHE A 330 -16.13 -4.32 -1.45
CA PHE A 330 -16.74 -3.00 -1.54
C PHE A 330 -16.28 -2.31 -2.81
N VAL A 331 -17.17 -1.57 -3.44
CA VAL A 331 -16.86 -0.88 -4.70
C VAL A 331 -17.35 0.56 -4.66
N GLU A 332 -16.70 1.41 -5.45
CA GLU A 332 -17.13 2.78 -5.69
C GLU A 332 -18.34 2.83 -6.65
N LYS A 333 -18.97 3.99 -6.74
CA LYS A 333 -20.16 4.19 -7.59
C LYS A 333 -19.84 3.90 -9.07
N GLY A 334 -20.58 2.96 -9.65
CA GLY A 334 -20.46 2.56 -11.06
C GLY A 334 -19.91 1.16 -11.28
N GLU A 335 -19.39 0.53 -10.23
CA GLU A 335 -19.01 -0.88 -10.21
C GLU A 335 -20.10 -1.77 -9.61
N ILE A 336 -19.99 -3.08 -9.85
CA ILE A 336 -20.89 -4.09 -9.27
C ILE A 336 -20.19 -4.71 -8.07
N PRO A 337 -20.74 -4.59 -6.85
CA PRO A 337 -20.20 -5.26 -5.68
C PRO A 337 -20.38 -6.78 -5.75
N ASP A 338 -19.42 -7.51 -5.22
CA ASP A 338 -19.48 -8.96 -5.11
C ASP A 338 -20.10 -9.33 -3.76
N TYR A 339 -21.18 -10.12 -3.76
CA TYR A 339 -21.91 -10.53 -2.54
C TYR A 339 -21.65 -11.99 -2.14
N ASN A 340 -20.66 -12.64 -2.77
CA ASN A 340 -20.34 -14.06 -2.61
C ASN A 340 -19.67 -14.38 -1.27
N THR A 341 -20.35 -14.04 -0.17
CA THR A 341 -19.85 -14.19 1.19
C THR A 341 -20.99 -14.52 2.15
N VAL A 342 -20.85 -15.60 2.91
CA VAL A 342 -21.83 -15.98 3.95
C VAL A 342 -21.42 -15.47 5.34
N ASP A 343 -20.13 -15.21 5.56
CA ASP A 343 -19.59 -14.79 6.86
C ASP A 343 -19.55 -13.27 7.04
N ALA A 344 -19.33 -12.47 5.98
CA ALA A 344 -19.13 -11.03 6.13
C ALA A 344 -20.29 -10.34 6.86
N THR A 345 -21.54 -10.65 6.49
CA THR A 345 -22.74 -10.08 7.12
C THR A 345 -22.89 -10.48 8.59
N LEU A 346 -22.49 -11.70 8.94
CA LEU A 346 -22.58 -12.15 10.32
C LEU A 346 -21.48 -11.51 11.19
N TRP A 347 -20.29 -11.32 10.62
CA TRP A 347 -19.24 -10.50 11.24
C TRP A 347 -19.63 -9.04 11.37
N PHE A 348 -20.34 -8.48 10.38
CA PHE A 348 -20.89 -7.13 10.40
C PHE A 348 -21.82 -6.90 11.60
N GLY A 349 -22.73 -7.84 11.87
CA GLY A 349 -23.57 -7.75 13.07
C GLY A 349 -22.78 -7.80 14.38
N ASN A 350 -21.73 -8.62 14.46
CA ASN A 350 -20.81 -8.60 15.60
C ASN A 350 -20.05 -7.27 15.71
N ALA A 351 -19.62 -6.68 14.59
CA ALA A 351 -18.92 -5.40 14.58
C ALA A 351 -19.82 -4.25 15.05
N ILE A 352 -21.10 -4.23 14.67
CA ILE A 352 -22.11 -3.30 15.19
C ILE A 352 -22.22 -3.45 16.72
N TYR A 353 -22.43 -4.67 17.20
CA TYR A 353 -22.57 -4.94 18.63
C TYR A 353 -21.33 -4.47 19.42
N LYS A 354 -20.12 -4.81 18.94
CA LYS A 354 -18.87 -4.38 19.57
C LYS A 354 -18.71 -2.86 19.56
N THR A 355 -19.15 -2.18 18.51
CA THR A 355 -19.11 -0.71 18.42
C THR A 355 -20.03 -0.07 19.45
N LEU A 356 -21.27 -0.55 19.59
CA LEU A 356 -22.21 -0.07 20.61
C LEU A 356 -21.75 -0.36 22.05
N LEU A 357 -21.07 -1.48 22.27
CA LEU A 357 -20.45 -1.78 23.57
C LEU A 357 -19.27 -0.86 23.89
N ALA A 358 -18.45 -0.52 22.89
CA ALA A 358 -17.30 0.35 23.07
C ALA A 358 -17.76 1.78 23.42
N GLU A 359 -18.79 2.27 22.74
CA GLU A 359 -19.43 3.55 23.03
C GLU A 359 -20.90 3.53 22.57
N TRP A 360 -21.81 3.64 23.53
CA TRP A 360 -23.24 3.66 23.26
C TRP A 360 -23.64 4.93 22.50
N ASP A 361 -24.36 4.73 21.39
CA ASP A 361 -25.00 5.80 20.62
C ASP A 361 -26.41 5.31 20.25
N GLU A 362 -27.43 5.92 20.85
CA GLU A 362 -28.83 5.51 20.68
C GLU A 362 -29.31 5.68 19.23
N SER A 363 -28.85 6.74 18.55
CA SER A 363 -29.26 7.02 17.17
C SER A 363 -28.69 5.97 16.22
N PHE A 364 -27.38 5.71 16.33
CA PHE A 364 -26.71 4.66 15.59
C PHE A 364 -27.29 3.27 15.92
N GLY A 365 -27.63 3.01 17.19
CA GLY A 365 -28.25 1.77 17.61
C GLY A 365 -29.61 1.51 16.94
N LYS A 366 -30.49 2.52 16.88
CA LYS A 366 -31.78 2.42 16.19
C LYS A 366 -31.60 2.18 14.70
N GLU A 367 -30.72 2.95 14.06
CA GLU A 367 -30.38 2.81 12.64
C GLU A 367 -29.90 1.38 12.33
N MET A 368 -28.93 0.87 13.09
CA MET A 368 -28.38 -0.47 12.86
C MET A 368 -29.36 -1.58 13.24
N LEU A 369 -30.26 -1.38 14.20
CA LEU A 369 -31.29 -2.37 14.52
C LEU A 369 -32.23 -2.62 13.33
N GLU A 370 -32.58 -1.58 12.57
CA GLU A 370 -33.37 -1.74 11.34
C GLU A 370 -32.63 -2.58 10.29
N VAL A 371 -31.32 -2.34 10.12
CA VAL A 371 -30.45 -3.12 9.22
C VAL A 371 -30.37 -4.58 9.68
N LEU A 372 -30.15 -4.82 10.98
CA LEU A 372 -30.04 -6.16 11.55
C LEU A 372 -31.35 -6.96 11.43
N ASN A 373 -32.50 -6.30 11.59
CA ASN A 373 -33.81 -6.92 11.37
C ASN A 373 -34.00 -7.37 9.91
N GLN A 374 -33.54 -6.58 8.94
CA GLN A 374 -33.56 -6.98 7.52
C GLN A 374 -32.64 -8.19 7.26
N ILE A 375 -31.43 -8.19 7.84
CA ILE A 375 -30.49 -9.32 7.76
C ILE A 375 -31.17 -10.59 8.29
N ILE A 376 -31.74 -10.55 9.50
CA ILE A 376 -32.43 -11.69 10.11
C ILE A 376 -33.61 -12.15 9.26
N TRP A 377 -34.41 -11.21 8.74
CA TRP A 377 -35.55 -11.54 7.90
C TRP A 377 -35.13 -12.30 6.64
N HIS A 378 -34.13 -11.80 5.91
CA HIS A 378 -33.62 -12.45 4.71
C HIS A 378 -32.98 -13.81 5.01
N HIS A 379 -32.20 -13.93 6.07
CA HIS A 379 -31.59 -15.22 6.43
C HIS A 379 -32.65 -16.28 6.79
N ARG A 380 -33.79 -15.88 7.38
CA ARG A 380 -34.90 -16.79 7.68
C ARG A 380 -35.74 -17.20 6.47
N HIS A 381 -35.91 -16.31 5.50
CA HIS A 381 -36.77 -16.55 4.33
C HIS A 381 -35.99 -16.98 3.08
N GLY A 382 -34.66 -16.90 3.13
CA GLY A 382 -33.74 -17.16 2.03
C GLY A 382 -33.15 -15.87 1.46
N THR A 383 -31.84 -15.90 1.23
CA THR A 383 -31.11 -14.87 0.47
C THR A 383 -30.41 -15.51 -0.75
N ASP A 384 -29.44 -14.82 -1.34
CA ASP A 384 -28.65 -15.30 -2.47
C ASP A 384 -27.82 -16.55 -2.06
N PHE A 385 -27.37 -17.32 -3.06
CA PHE A 385 -26.40 -18.43 -2.91
C PHE A 385 -26.83 -19.58 -1.96
N GLY A 386 -28.13 -19.84 -1.87
CA GLY A 386 -28.69 -20.90 -1.04
C GLY A 386 -28.51 -20.68 0.46
N ILE A 387 -28.24 -19.44 0.89
CA ILE A 387 -28.12 -19.09 2.31
C ILE A 387 -29.53 -18.98 2.90
N ILE A 388 -29.86 -19.87 3.84
CA ILE A 388 -31.18 -19.92 4.48
C ILE A 388 -31.12 -20.66 5.81
N VAL A 389 -31.97 -20.26 6.76
CA VAL A 389 -32.22 -21.02 7.99
C VAL A 389 -32.97 -22.30 7.66
N ASP A 390 -32.42 -23.43 8.07
CA ASP A 390 -33.11 -24.72 8.03
C ASP A 390 -34.17 -24.77 9.15
N PRO A 391 -35.46 -24.94 8.82
CA PRO A 391 -36.53 -24.92 9.82
C PRO A 391 -36.50 -26.13 10.77
N SER A 392 -35.77 -27.19 10.44
CA SER A 392 -35.71 -28.40 11.28
C SER A 392 -34.83 -28.24 12.52
N ASP A 393 -33.81 -27.39 12.46
CA ASP A 393 -32.85 -27.18 13.56
C ASP A 393 -32.48 -25.71 13.82
N GLY A 394 -32.97 -24.77 13.02
CA GLY A 394 -32.73 -23.34 13.17
C GLY A 394 -31.33 -22.88 12.75
N LEU A 395 -30.54 -23.76 12.13
CA LEU A 395 -29.18 -23.47 11.69
C LEU A 395 -29.15 -22.92 10.26
N LEU A 396 -28.20 -22.03 9.97
CA LEU A 396 -27.92 -21.56 8.62
C LEU A 396 -27.25 -22.64 7.79
N LYS A 397 -27.88 -22.92 6.65
CA LYS A 397 -27.32 -23.66 5.51
C LYS A 397 -26.92 -22.67 4.42
N GLN A 398 -25.86 -23.00 3.68
CA GLN A 398 -25.39 -22.20 2.54
C GLN A 398 -24.76 -23.06 1.44
N GLY A 399 -24.63 -22.47 0.25
CA GLY A 399 -23.74 -22.94 -0.80
C GLY A 399 -24.44 -23.69 -1.92
N GLU A 400 -23.86 -23.55 -3.11
CA GLU A 400 -24.29 -24.19 -4.35
C GLU A 400 -23.05 -24.70 -5.10
N PRO A 401 -23.21 -25.68 -6.02
CA PRO A 401 -22.10 -26.18 -6.83
C PRO A 401 -21.30 -25.04 -7.50
N GLY A 402 -19.97 -25.07 -7.38
CA GLY A 402 -19.08 -24.07 -7.97
C GLY A 402 -18.90 -22.77 -7.17
N LEU A 403 -19.55 -22.64 -6.00
CA LEU A 403 -19.43 -21.47 -5.12
C LEU A 403 -18.54 -21.73 -3.89
N GLN A 404 -17.86 -20.66 -3.49
CA GLN A 404 -16.95 -20.58 -2.34
C GLN A 404 -17.29 -19.34 -1.50
N LEU A 405 -18.17 -19.51 -0.51
CA LEU A 405 -18.76 -18.37 0.22
C LEU A 405 -18.13 -18.10 1.59
N THR A 406 -17.35 -19.04 2.13
CA THR A 406 -16.69 -18.90 3.44
C THR A 406 -15.27 -18.36 3.26
N TRP A 407 -14.63 -17.90 4.34
CA TRP A 407 -13.23 -17.43 4.34
C TRP A 407 -12.19 -18.35 3.67
N MET A 408 -12.44 -19.65 3.59
CA MET A 408 -11.67 -20.55 2.72
C MET A 408 -12.24 -20.49 1.30
N ASP A 409 -11.92 -19.42 0.55
CA ASP A 409 -12.53 -19.08 -0.74
C ASP A 409 -11.59 -19.24 -1.96
N ALA A 410 -10.54 -20.05 -1.83
CA ALA A 410 -9.62 -20.33 -2.93
C ALA A 410 -10.32 -21.04 -4.10
N LYS A 411 -10.21 -20.47 -5.31
CA LYS A 411 -10.78 -20.98 -6.55
C LYS A 411 -9.79 -20.82 -7.72
N ILE A 412 -9.64 -21.86 -8.54
CA ILE A 412 -8.79 -21.88 -9.74
C ILE A 412 -9.66 -22.23 -10.95
N GLY A 413 -9.91 -21.26 -11.83
CA GLY A 413 -10.93 -21.41 -12.87
C GLY A 413 -12.28 -21.72 -12.23
N ASP A 414 -12.90 -22.85 -12.58
CA ASP A 414 -14.15 -23.31 -11.98
C ASP A 414 -13.95 -24.21 -10.75
N TRP A 415 -12.72 -24.63 -10.45
CA TRP A 415 -12.44 -25.54 -9.35
C TRP A 415 -12.39 -24.80 -8.01
N VAL A 416 -13.36 -25.07 -7.15
CA VAL A 416 -13.36 -24.66 -5.74
C VAL A 416 -12.49 -25.60 -4.93
N VAL A 417 -11.40 -25.08 -4.35
CA VAL A 417 -10.38 -25.91 -3.66
C VAL A 417 -10.90 -26.43 -2.32
N THR A 418 -11.68 -25.61 -1.61
CA THR A 418 -12.17 -25.91 -0.25
C THR A 418 -13.67 -25.63 -0.14
N PRO A 419 -14.53 -26.44 -0.79
CA PRO A 419 -15.97 -26.25 -0.69
C PRO A 419 -16.45 -26.56 0.73
N ARG A 420 -17.22 -25.64 1.32
CA ARG A 420 -17.72 -25.75 2.71
C ARG A 420 -19.23 -25.63 2.79
N HIS A 421 -19.94 -26.20 1.81
CA HIS A 421 -21.40 -26.16 1.73
C HIS A 421 -22.08 -26.83 2.93
N GLY A 422 -23.34 -26.51 3.15
CA GLY A 422 -24.09 -27.01 4.29
C GLY A 422 -24.04 -26.03 5.45
N LYS A 423 -23.72 -26.52 6.65
CA LYS A 423 -23.83 -25.76 7.91
C LYS A 423 -22.45 -25.61 8.60
N PRO A 424 -21.54 -24.75 8.10
CA PRO A 424 -20.25 -24.53 8.76
C PRO A 424 -20.38 -24.06 10.21
N VAL A 425 -19.42 -24.43 11.03
CA VAL A 425 -19.43 -24.19 12.48
C VAL A 425 -19.39 -22.69 12.80
N GLU A 426 -18.44 -21.96 12.22
CA GLU A 426 -18.27 -20.53 12.48
C GLU A 426 -19.45 -19.69 11.99
N ILE A 427 -20.07 -20.08 10.88
CA ILE A 427 -21.26 -19.40 10.33
C ILE A 427 -22.41 -19.52 11.31
N ASN A 428 -22.66 -20.72 11.83
CA ASN A 428 -23.71 -20.94 12.80
C ASN A 428 -23.39 -20.34 14.18
N GLY A 429 -22.12 -20.32 14.58
CA GLY A 429 -21.67 -19.60 15.77
C GLY A 429 -21.96 -18.10 15.67
N LEU A 430 -21.64 -17.48 14.53
CA LEU A 430 -21.92 -16.07 14.26
C LEU A 430 -23.42 -15.78 14.12
N TRP A 431 -24.20 -16.71 13.55
CA TRP A 431 -25.66 -16.60 13.48
C TRP A 431 -26.31 -16.58 14.87
N ILE A 432 -25.91 -17.52 15.73
CA ILE A 432 -26.38 -17.55 17.13
C ILE A 432 -25.95 -16.27 17.85
N ASN A 433 -24.74 -15.78 17.61
CA ASN A 433 -24.29 -14.51 18.16
C ASN A 433 -25.15 -13.34 17.68
N LEU A 434 -25.40 -13.24 16.37
CA LEU A 434 -26.25 -12.22 15.76
C LEU A 434 -27.63 -12.17 16.45
N LEU A 435 -28.30 -13.31 16.58
CA LEU A 435 -29.61 -13.41 17.24
C LEU A 435 -29.60 -13.07 18.73
N ARG A 436 -28.45 -13.16 19.41
CA ARG A 436 -28.32 -12.83 20.84
C ARG A 436 -28.06 -11.35 21.08
N VAL A 437 -27.47 -10.67 20.11
CA VAL A 437 -27.05 -9.27 20.23
C VAL A 437 -28.03 -8.28 19.58
N THR A 438 -29.00 -8.81 18.85
CA THR A 438 -30.23 -8.13 18.40
C THR A 438 -31.36 -8.42 19.35
#